data_AF-A0A0K8PQL5-F1
#
_entry.id   AF-A0A0K8PQL5-F1
#
_cell.length_a   1.000
_cell.length_b   1.000
_cell.length_c   1.000
_cell.angle_alpha   90.00
_cell.angle_beta   90.00
_cell.angle_gamma   90.00
#
_symmetry.space_group_name_H-M   'P 1'
#
loop_
_entity.id
_entity.type
_entity.pdbx_description
1 polymer ?
#
loop_
_entity_poly.entity_id
_entity_poly.type
_entity_poly.pdbx_seq_one_letter_code
_entity_poly.pdbx_strand_id
1 'polypeptide(L)'
;MQGRSRGLLSGPLVSGSAAAAVRTAAPVRFTGNVPVPVSLPPSGRSPGRRRETLCWAACAVFALLLSLRTTIAPHQVWGACATVGYGLAALVARLAARPWGRASAAVAAVGSVLVPLVLLVAAGARQLEVTVVERSGGLLLDSGTPYVPDPAELRDYNPYLPGMALFGLPRAVLGDVPLADARLWFALVSLGAMGLAAVLGRGSRPPRHGTARPLLWLAATPAVALPLAVGGVDLPVIALMCLALALAGRGGGPAASGLALGAAASLKWTAWPLLPVGLALLAVTAGRRAAVRAGATAVMSAVLTLLLADAELARDMGRKGREWVRGEWGWDGATGA
;
A
#
# COMPACT_ATOMS: atom_id res chain seq x y z
N MET A 1 22.83 66.02 -36.79
CA MET A 1 22.38 66.08 -35.39
C MET A 1 23.32 65.19 -34.57
N GLN A 2 24.48 65.67 -34.10
CA GLN A 2 24.67 66.35 -32.79
C GLN A 2 23.87 65.67 -31.67
N GLY A 3 24.46 65.06 -30.65
CA GLY A 3 25.86 64.84 -30.33
C GLY A 3 26.04 64.33 -28.89
N ARG A 4 27.32 64.37 -28.46
CA ARG A 4 27.82 64.38 -27.07
C ARG A 4 27.70 63.07 -26.27
N SER A 5 28.71 62.59 -25.56
CA SER A 5 30.05 63.11 -25.27
C SER A 5 30.88 62.06 -24.49
N ARG A 6 32.15 61.93 -24.89
CA ARG A 6 33.40 61.95 -24.08
C ARG A 6 33.53 60.92 -22.95
N GLY A 7 34.54 60.05 -22.94
CA GLY A 7 35.99 60.37 -22.94
C GLY A 7 36.57 59.88 -21.60
N LEU A 8 37.82 59.49 -21.40
CA LEU A 8 39.11 59.70 -22.05
C LEU A 8 40.13 58.78 -21.32
N LEU A 9 41.08 58.22 -22.09
CA LEU A 9 42.54 58.08 -21.81
C LEU A 9 42.97 57.25 -20.57
N SER A 10 44.08 56.50 -20.53
CA SER A 10 45.39 56.62 -21.17
C SER A 10 46.10 55.24 -21.10
N GLY A 11 46.95 54.91 -22.09
CA GLY A 11 48.02 53.91 -21.91
C GLY A 11 49.20 54.49 -21.10
N PRO A 12 50.47 54.07 -21.29
CA PRO A 12 50.95 53.10 -22.30
C PRO A 12 52.25 52.31 -21.90
N LEU A 13 52.84 51.57 -22.87
CA LEU A 13 54.28 51.24 -23.04
C LEU A 13 54.92 50.29 -21.98
N VAL A 14 55.91 49.40 -22.18
CA VAL A 14 57.09 49.18 -23.07
C VAL A 14 57.40 47.65 -22.95
N SER A 15 57.54 46.89 -24.04
CA SER A 15 58.78 46.45 -24.74
C SER A 15 59.85 45.68 -23.93
N GLY A 16 60.42 44.65 -24.56
CA GLY A 16 61.70 44.00 -24.17
C GLY A 16 61.53 42.56 -23.67
N SER A 17 61.41 41.55 -24.53
CA SER A 17 62.49 40.90 -25.30
C SER A 17 63.41 39.99 -24.48
N ALA A 18 63.28 38.70 -24.78
CA ALA A 18 64.33 37.71 -25.00
C ALA A 18 65.02 36.97 -23.83
N ALA A 19 65.31 35.71 -24.19
CA ALA A 19 66.38 34.83 -23.74
C ALA A 19 66.05 33.83 -22.62
N ALA A 20 65.85 32.60 -23.08
CA ALA A 20 65.84 31.36 -22.34
C ALA A 20 67.12 31.16 -21.51
N ALA A 21 66.95 30.63 -20.30
CA ALA A 21 68.00 29.95 -19.57
C ALA A 21 67.40 28.73 -18.85
N VAL A 22 67.74 27.55 -19.36
CA VAL A 22 67.52 26.26 -18.72
C VAL A 22 68.22 26.28 -17.36
N ARG A 23 67.47 26.06 -16.28
CA ARG A 23 68.01 25.78 -14.94
C ARG A 23 67.46 24.46 -14.43
N THR A 24 68.35 23.48 -14.35
CA THR A 24 68.20 22.23 -13.62
C THR A 24 67.98 22.52 -12.13
N ALA A 25 66.81 22.12 -11.60
CA ALA A 25 66.48 22.23 -10.18
C ALA A 25 66.79 20.92 -9.43
N ALA A 26 67.29 21.11 -8.20
CA ALA A 26 67.94 20.16 -7.30
C ALA A 26 66.97 19.16 -6.61
N PRO A 27 67.47 18.13 -5.88
CA PRO A 27 66.63 17.07 -5.33
C PRO A 27 65.79 17.58 -4.15
N VAL A 28 64.49 17.28 -4.19
CA VAL A 28 63.55 17.60 -3.10
C VAL A 28 63.76 16.63 -1.95
N ARG A 29 64.19 17.16 -0.78
CA ARG A 29 64.18 16.41 0.48
C ARG A 29 62.74 16.22 0.94
N PHE A 30 62.27 14.98 0.98
CA PHE A 30 61.03 14.61 1.67
C PHE A 30 61.28 14.50 3.17
N THR A 31 61.09 15.60 3.89
CA THR A 31 60.88 15.58 5.34
C THR A 31 59.43 15.94 5.61
N GLY A 32 58.59 14.91 5.72
CA GLY A 32 57.19 15.06 6.08
C GLY A 32 56.67 13.75 6.63
N ASN A 33 56.69 13.61 7.96
CA ASN A 33 55.79 12.68 8.62
C ASN A 33 54.37 13.17 8.30
N VAL A 34 53.70 12.54 7.34
CA VAL A 34 52.26 12.69 7.16
C VAL A 34 51.63 11.83 8.24
N PRO A 35 51.02 12.40 9.30
CA PRO A 35 50.20 11.59 10.17
C PRO A 35 49.04 11.10 9.32
N VAL A 36 49.03 9.82 8.96
CA VAL A 36 47.83 9.17 8.45
C VAL A 36 46.87 9.16 9.64
N PRO A 37 45.75 9.90 9.63
CA PRO A 37 44.79 9.79 10.69
C PRO A 37 44.16 8.39 10.55
N VAL A 38 44.65 7.44 11.34
CA VAL A 38 43.94 6.19 11.60
C VAL A 38 42.65 6.61 12.29
N SER A 39 41.62 6.81 11.49
CA SER A 39 40.27 7.10 11.96
C SER A 39 39.75 5.82 12.60
N LEU A 40 40.02 5.64 13.89
CA LEU A 40 39.35 4.61 14.67
C LEU A 40 37.84 4.87 14.52
N PRO A 41 37.03 3.85 14.16
CA PRO A 41 35.60 4.04 14.03
C PRO A 41 35.06 4.54 15.37
N PRO A 42 34.17 5.54 15.39
CA PRO A 42 33.62 6.06 16.63
C PRO A 42 33.01 4.91 17.44
N SER A 43 33.59 4.64 18.61
CA SER A 43 33.19 3.60 19.55
C SER A 43 31.82 3.88 20.22
N GLY A 44 31.27 5.09 20.01
CA GLY A 44 29.90 5.42 20.35
C GLY A 44 28.93 4.85 19.33
N ARG A 45 28.10 3.87 19.71
CA ARG A 45 26.97 3.45 18.86
C ARG A 45 26.13 4.68 18.52
N SER A 46 26.00 5.00 17.24
CA SER A 46 25.20 6.16 16.81
C SER A 46 23.77 6.02 17.37
N PRO A 47 23.17 7.11 17.90
CA PRO A 47 21.83 7.06 18.50
C PRO A 47 20.78 6.44 17.57
N GLY A 48 20.90 6.69 16.26
CA GLY A 48 20.01 6.12 15.25
C GLY A 48 20.07 4.59 15.19
N ARG A 49 21.26 3.99 15.32
CA ARG A 49 21.43 2.53 15.26
C ARG A 49 20.82 1.83 16.48
N ARG A 50 21.03 2.42 17.66
CA ARG A 50 20.41 1.93 18.90
C ARG A 50 18.88 1.99 18.80
N ARG A 51 18.32 3.11 18.32
CA ARG A 51 16.87 3.28 18.15
C ARG A 51 16.29 2.25 17.19
N GLU A 52 16.88 2.07 16.02
CA GLU A 52 16.42 1.07 15.05
C GLU A 52 16.44 -0.35 15.63
N THR A 53 17.54 -0.72 16.30
CA THR A 53 17.67 -2.03 16.97
C THR A 53 16.57 -2.22 18.01
N LEU A 54 16.30 -1.20 18.83
CA LEU A 54 15.24 -1.23 19.84
C LEU A 54 13.85 -1.31 19.22
N CYS A 55 13.59 -0.63 18.10
CA CYS A 55 12.33 -0.74 17.36
C CYS A 55 12.09 -2.18 16.90
N TRP A 56 13.07 -2.82 16.27
CA TRP A 56 12.93 -4.21 15.85
C TRP A 56 12.84 -5.18 17.01
N ALA A 57 13.61 -4.99 18.07
CA ALA A 57 13.49 -5.80 19.29
C ALA A 57 12.10 -5.69 19.92
N ALA A 58 11.53 -4.47 19.98
CA ALA A 58 10.17 -4.26 20.47
C ALA A 58 9.12 -4.97 19.58
N CYS A 59 9.30 -4.94 18.25
CA CYS A 59 8.44 -5.69 17.33
C CYS A 59 8.55 -7.22 17.55
N ALA A 60 9.75 -7.73 17.82
CA ALA A 60 9.98 -9.14 18.11
C ALA A 60 9.29 -9.58 19.42
N VAL A 61 9.39 -8.76 20.46
CA VAL A 61 8.69 -8.97 21.74
C VAL A 61 7.18 -8.93 21.56
N PHE A 62 6.66 -7.94 20.83
CA PHE A 62 5.24 -7.86 20.50
C PHE A 62 4.75 -9.13 19.78
N ALA A 63 5.47 -9.57 18.74
CA ALA A 63 5.12 -10.78 17.99
C ALA A 63 5.14 -12.04 18.87
N LEU A 64 6.11 -12.13 19.79
CA LEU A 64 6.22 -13.25 20.72
C LEU A 64 5.04 -13.27 21.69
N LEU A 65 4.74 -12.12 22.29
CA LEU A 65 3.61 -11.97 23.20
C LEU A 65 2.29 -12.29 22.50
N LEU A 66 2.08 -11.83 21.27
CA LEU A 66 0.90 -12.19 20.48
C LEU A 66 0.83 -13.70 20.26
N SER A 67 1.94 -14.31 19.84
CA SER A 67 2.04 -15.77 19.60
C SER A 67 1.65 -16.59 20.83
N LEU A 68 2.10 -16.16 22.01
CA LEU A 68 1.88 -16.88 23.27
C LEU A 68 0.49 -16.67 23.87
N ARG A 69 -0.18 -15.56 23.51
CA ARG A 69 -1.45 -15.15 24.14
C ARG A 69 -2.68 -15.38 23.26
N THR A 70 -2.51 -15.46 21.95
CA THR A 70 -3.63 -15.66 21.04
C THR A 70 -4.04 -17.13 20.98
N THR A 71 -5.34 -17.37 20.83
CA THR A 71 -5.92 -18.70 20.56
C THR A 71 -6.15 -18.94 19.05
N ILE A 72 -5.81 -17.96 18.21
CA ILE A 72 -6.01 -18.01 16.77
C ILE A 72 -4.76 -18.60 16.12
N ALA A 73 -4.83 -19.83 15.60
CA ALA A 73 -3.66 -20.56 15.08
C ALA A 73 -2.87 -19.79 14.01
N PRO A 74 -3.49 -19.14 13.00
CA PRO A 74 -2.75 -18.31 12.05
C PRO A 74 -1.94 -17.17 12.69
N HIS A 75 -2.42 -16.58 13.79
CA HIS A 75 -1.66 -15.56 14.53
C HIS A 75 -0.47 -16.15 15.30
N GLN A 76 -0.57 -17.40 15.77
CA GLN A 76 0.53 -18.09 16.43
C GLN A 76 1.67 -18.38 15.45
N VAL A 77 1.32 -18.91 14.26
CA VAL A 77 2.30 -19.14 13.17
C VAL A 77 2.97 -17.83 12.77
N TRP A 78 2.19 -16.77 12.56
CA TRP A 78 2.73 -15.45 12.27
C TRP A 78 3.66 -14.95 13.39
N GLY A 79 3.23 -15.05 14.64
CA GLY A 79 3.97 -14.55 15.79
C GLY A 79 5.32 -15.26 15.93
N ALA A 80 5.36 -16.58 15.79
CA ALA A 80 6.61 -17.35 15.80
C ALA A 80 7.58 -16.91 14.69
N CYS A 81 7.11 -16.81 13.44
CA CYS A 81 7.94 -16.35 12.32
C CYS A 81 8.42 -14.91 12.51
N ALA A 82 7.51 -14.01 12.89
CA ALA A 82 7.78 -12.59 13.05
C ALA A 82 8.73 -12.31 14.22
N THR A 83 8.66 -13.06 15.33
CA THR A 83 9.65 -12.97 16.42
C THR A 83 11.06 -13.23 15.92
N VAL A 84 11.26 -14.31 15.14
CA VAL A 84 12.56 -14.63 14.55
C VAL A 84 12.97 -13.55 13.54
N GLY A 85 12.05 -13.16 12.64
CA GLY A 85 12.29 -12.14 11.62
C GLY A 85 12.72 -10.79 12.19
N TYR A 86 11.99 -10.26 13.17
CA TYR A 86 12.31 -9.01 13.83
C TYR A 86 13.57 -9.12 14.72
N GLY A 87 13.81 -10.27 15.36
CA GLY A 87 15.05 -10.53 16.10
C GLY A 87 16.29 -10.48 15.21
N LEU A 88 16.22 -11.12 14.04
CA LEU A 88 17.27 -11.06 13.02
C LEU A 88 17.42 -9.65 12.44
N ALA A 89 16.32 -8.93 12.20
CA ALA A 89 16.36 -7.54 11.75
C ALA A 89 17.03 -6.61 12.76
N ALA A 90 16.81 -6.83 14.07
CA ALA A 90 17.48 -6.12 15.14
C ALA A 90 19.00 -6.41 15.14
N LEU A 91 19.40 -7.66 14.91
CA LEU A 91 20.82 -8.03 14.77
C LEU A 91 21.46 -7.35 13.56
N VAL A 92 20.79 -7.37 12.40
CA VAL A 92 21.26 -6.69 11.19
C VAL A 92 21.39 -5.18 11.43
N ALA A 93 20.39 -4.54 12.05
CA ALA A 93 20.45 -3.12 12.40
C ALA A 93 21.64 -2.83 13.36
N ARG A 94 21.88 -3.70 14.35
CA ARG A 94 22.98 -3.54 15.31
C ARG A 94 24.37 -3.60 14.65
N LEU A 95 24.52 -4.44 13.63
CA LEU A 95 25.76 -4.67 12.89
C LEU A 95 25.93 -3.71 11.69
N ALA A 96 24.87 -3.04 11.25
CA ALA A 96 24.90 -2.17 10.09
C ALA A 96 25.76 -0.91 10.32
N ALA A 97 26.51 -0.53 9.28
CA ALA A 97 27.31 0.70 9.27
C ALA A 97 26.43 1.97 9.31
N ARG A 98 25.21 1.91 8.75
CA ARG A 98 24.26 3.03 8.72
C ARG A 98 22.92 2.62 9.31
N PRO A 99 22.30 3.47 10.14
CA PRO A 99 20.98 3.21 10.68
C PRO A 99 19.88 3.37 9.61
N TRP A 100 18.74 2.76 9.89
CA TRP A 100 17.52 2.71 9.07
C TRP A 100 17.75 2.08 7.71
N GLY A 101 18.67 1.12 7.61
CA GLY A 101 19.07 0.49 6.36
C GLY A 101 17.93 -0.24 5.65
N ARG A 102 18.11 -0.54 4.36
CA ARG A 102 17.16 -1.39 3.62
C ARG A 102 17.25 -2.86 4.05
N ALA A 103 18.44 -3.31 4.46
CA ALA A 103 18.70 -4.70 4.81
C ALA A 103 17.88 -5.14 6.04
N SER A 104 17.88 -4.36 7.12
CA SER A 104 17.10 -4.65 8.33
C SER A 104 15.61 -4.70 8.05
N ALA A 105 15.07 -3.73 7.30
CA ALA A 105 13.66 -3.71 6.90
C ALA A 105 13.30 -4.88 5.97
N ALA A 106 14.21 -5.30 5.09
CA ALA A 106 13.98 -6.46 4.22
C ALA A 106 13.93 -7.76 5.02
N VAL A 107 14.87 -7.96 5.96
CA VAL A 107 14.86 -9.12 6.87
C VAL A 107 13.57 -9.14 7.70
N ALA A 108 13.17 -7.99 8.23
CA ALA A 108 11.92 -7.85 8.97
C ALA A 108 10.70 -8.25 8.10
N ALA A 109 10.56 -7.65 6.91
CA ALA A 109 9.45 -7.96 6.00
C ALA A 109 9.43 -9.42 5.53
N VAL A 110 10.60 -10.02 5.26
CA VAL A 110 10.66 -11.44 4.88
C VAL A 110 10.16 -12.30 6.04
N GLY A 111 10.65 -12.09 7.26
CA GLY A 111 10.27 -12.91 8.41
C GLY A 111 8.86 -12.64 8.94
N SER A 112 8.32 -11.42 8.78
CA SER A 112 7.00 -11.05 9.29
C SER A 112 5.89 -11.03 8.24
N VAL A 113 6.21 -11.10 6.95
CA VAL A 113 5.20 -11.14 5.87
C VAL A 113 5.38 -12.38 5.00
N LEU A 114 6.52 -12.49 4.30
CA LEU A 114 6.68 -13.51 3.26
C LEU A 114 6.70 -14.93 3.83
N VAL A 115 7.54 -15.20 4.83
CA VAL A 115 7.66 -16.52 5.45
C VAL A 115 6.34 -17.00 6.04
N PRO A 116 5.66 -16.26 6.95
CA PRO A 116 4.39 -16.72 7.50
C PRO A 116 3.30 -16.86 6.45
N LEU A 117 3.24 -15.97 5.44
CA LEU A 117 2.28 -16.09 4.35
C LEU A 117 2.49 -17.40 3.57
N VAL A 118 3.73 -17.71 3.16
CA VAL A 118 4.05 -18.94 2.43
C VAL A 118 3.69 -20.17 3.25
N LEU A 119 4.04 -20.20 4.55
CA LEU A 119 3.72 -21.32 5.43
C LEU A 119 2.20 -21.51 5.57
N LEU A 120 1.45 -20.43 5.77
CA LEU A 120 0.00 -20.49 5.92
C LEU A 120 -0.70 -20.91 4.62
N VAL A 121 -0.26 -20.41 3.47
CA VAL A 121 -0.77 -20.81 2.15
C VAL A 121 -0.48 -22.28 1.90
N ALA A 122 0.76 -22.73 2.14
CA ALA A 122 1.16 -24.13 1.95
C ALA A 122 0.42 -25.09 2.89
N ALA A 123 0.12 -24.66 4.11
CA ALA A 123 -0.67 -25.43 5.08
C ALA A 123 -2.19 -25.35 4.83
N GLY A 124 -2.65 -24.57 3.85
CA GLY A 124 -4.07 -24.30 3.63
C GLY A 124 -4.76 -23.55 4.79
N ALA A 125 -3.98 -22.96 5.70
CA ALA A 125 -4.46 -22.29 6.90
C ALA A 125 -4.87 -20.84 6.58
N ARG A 126 -6.13 -20.52 6.87
CA ARG A 126 -6.75 -19.23 6.56
C ARG A 126 -7.57 -18.76 7.74
N GLN A 127 -7.62 -17.45 7.96
CA GLN A 127 -8.62 -16.89 8.86
C GLN A 127 -10.01 -16.96 8.22
N LEU A 128 -11.03 -16.90 9.07
CA LEU A 128 -12.42 -16.92 8.62
C LEU A 128 -12.71 -15.81 7.61
N GLU A 129 -12.14 -14.62 7.78
CA GLU A 129 -12.28 -13.49 6.86
C GLU A 129 -11.83 -13.81 5.42
N VAL A 130 -10.72 -14.54 5.26
CA VAL A 130 -10.20 -14.94 3.95
C VAL A 130 -11.15 -15.94 3.31
N THR A 131 -11.57 -16.95 4.07
CA THR A 131 -12.51 -17.98 3.60
C THR A 131 -13.86 -17.38 3.19
N VAL A 132 -14.37 -16.42 3.96
CA VAL A 132 -15.62 -15.70 3.64
C VAL A 132 -15.47 -14.94 2.31
N VAL A 133 -14.38 -14.19 2.13
CA VAL A 133 -14.16 -13.43 0.88
C VAL A 133 -14.01 -14.35 -0.33
N GLU A 134 -13.25 -15.45 -0.20
CA GLU A 134 -13.08 -16.44 -1.27
C GLU A 134 -14.42 -17.10 -1.65
N ARG A 135 -15.23 -17.47 -0.66
CA ARG A 135 -16.59 -17.99 -0.89
C ARG A 135 -17.47 -16.95 -1.58
N SER A 136 -17.45 -15.70 -1.12
CA SER A 136 -18.22 -14.61 -1.71
C SER A 136 -17.88 -14.37 -3.17
N GLY A 137 -16.62 -14.57 -3.58
CA GLY A 137 -16.23 -14.53 -4.98
C GLY A 137 -16.88 -15.65 -5.81
N GLY A 138 -16.94 -16.87 -5.27
CA GLY A 138 -17.64 -17.99 -5.90
C GLY A 138 -19.14 -17.74 -6.04
N LEU A 139 -19.80 -17.34 -4.94
CA LEU A 139 -21.23 -17.00 -4.96
C LEU A 139 -21.55 -15.89 -5.96
N LEU A 140 -20.70 -14.87 -6.05
CA LEU A 140 -20.88 -13.79 -7.02
C LEU A 140 -20.86 -14.30 -8.48
N LEU A 141 -20.04 -15.31 -8.80
CA LEU A 141 -20.02 -15.91 -10.14
C LEU A 141 -21.17 -16.88 -10.37
N ASP A 142 -21.55 -17.64 -9.35
CA ASP A 142 -22.52 -18.74 -9.48
C ASP A 142 -23.98 -18.26 -9.41
N SER A 143 -24.28 -17.32 -8.52
CA SER A 143 -25.64 -16.84 -8.23
C SER A 143 -25.83 -15.34 -8.44
N GLY A 144 -24.75 -14.61 -8.76
CA GLY A 144 -24.79 -13.17 -8.99
C GLY A 144 -24.84 -12.33 -7.72
N THR A 145 -24.74 -12.95 -6.54
CA THR A 145 -24.71 -12.27 -5.24
C THR A 145 -23.58 -12.83 -4.38
N PRO A 146 -22.82 -12.00 -3.64
CA PRO A 146 -21.73 -12.48 -2.79
C PRO A 146 -22.21 -13.01 -1.42
N TYR A 147 -23.53 -13.13 -1.24
CA TYR A 147 -24.18 -13.43 0.03
C TYR A 147 -24.91 -14.77 -0.03
N VAL A 148 -24.87 -15.51 1.09
CA VAL A 148 -25.74 -16.66 1.32
C VAL A 148 -27.14 -16.11 1.69
N PRO A 149 -28.24 -16.59 1.06
CA PRO A 149 -29.59 -16.08 1.34
C PRO A 149 -30.04 -16.27 2.80
N ASP A 150 -29.74 -17.43 3.40
CA ASP A 150 -30.18 -17.80 4.75
C ASP A 150 -28.98 -18.31 5.59
N PRO A 151 -28.13 -17.41 6.13
CA PRO A 151 -26.92 -17.80 6.86
C PRO A 151 -27.27 -18.41 8.23
N ALA A 152 -26.92 -19.69 8.43
CA ALA A 152 -27.21 -20.41 9.68
C ALA A 152 -25.99 -20.49 10.61
N GLU A 153 -24.78 -20.47 10.06
CA GLU A 153 -23.54 -20.57 10.83
C GLU A 153 -22.68 -19.33 10.71
N LEU A 154 -21.77 -19.11 11.66
CA LEU A 154 -20.86 -17.95 11.68
C LEU A 154 -20.06 -17.79 10.37
N ARG A 155 -19.68 -18.90 9.72
CA ARG A 155 -18.95 -18.89 8.44
C ARG A 155 -19.78 -18.50 7.23
N ASP A 156 -21.11 -18.49 7.36
CA ASP A 156 -22.03 -18.11 6.30
C ASP A 156 -22.29 -16.61 6.28
N TYR A 157 -22.05 -15.93 7.40
CA TYR A 157 -22.15 -14.48 7.50
C TYR A 157 -21.00 -13.80 6.77
N ASN A 158 -21.36 -13.01 5.75
CA ASN A 158 -20.45 -12.10 5.06
C ASN A 158 -20.66 -10.67 5.58
N PRO A 159 -19.76 -10.13 6.43
CA PRO A 159 -19.91 -8.78 6.98
C PRO A 159 -19.39 -7.67 6.04
N TYR A 160 -18.98 -8.03 4.83
CA TYR A 160 -18.38 -7.11 3.87
C TYR A 160 -19.40 -6.62 2.85
N LEU A 161 -19.06 -5.50 2.21
CA LEU A 161 -19.84 -4.98 1.10
C LEU A 161 -19.39 -5.68 -0.21
N PRO A 162 -20.21 -5.64 -1.29
CA PRO A 162 -20.00 -6.53 -2.43
C PRO A 162 -18.67 -6.38 -3.15
N GLY A 163 -18.04 -5.20 -3.10
CA GLY A 163 -16.72 -4.98 -3.69
C GLY A 163 -15.65 -5.88 -3.07
N MET A 164 -15.83 -6.35 -1.83
CA MET A 164 -14.89 -7.26 -1.18
C MET A 164 -14.82 -8.62 -1.89
N ALA A 165 -15.92 -9.06 -2.51
CA ALA A 165 -16.00 -10.35 -3.20
C ALA A 165 -15.06 -10.42 -4.42
N LEU A 166 -14.66 -9.27 -4.99
CA LEU A 166 -13.73 -9.21 -6.11
C LEU A 166 -12.37 -9.85 -5.78
N PHE A 167 -11.96 -9.81 -4.53
CA PHE A 167 -10.72 -10.45 -4.06
C PHE A 167 -10.83 -11.97 -3.93
N GLY A 168 -12.06 -12.52 -3.93
CA GLY A 168 -12.32 -13.95 -3.96
C GLY A 168 -12.42 -14.54 -5.37
N LEU A 169 -12.59 -13.70 -6.41
CA LEU A 169 -12.68 -14.14 -7.80
C LEU A 169 -11.47 -14.96 -8.28
N PRO A 170 -10.21 -14.62 -7.91
CA PRO A 170 -9.07 -15.45 -8.30
C PRO A 170 -9.23 -16.90 -7.85
N ARG A 171 -9.73 -17.14 -6.63
CA ARG A 171 -10.03 -18.48 -6.11
C ARG A 171 -11.15 -19.17 -6.86
N ALA A 172 -12.21 -18.42 -7.18
CA ALA A 172 -13.36 -18.95 -7.91
C ALA A 172 -13.00 -19.37 -9.35
N VAL A 173 -12.09 -18.63 -10.01
CA VAL A 173 -11.70 -18.88 -11.41
C VAL A 173 -10.53 -19.86 -11.53
N LEU A 174 -9.51 -19.73 -10.68
CA LEU A 174 -8.26 -20.51 -10.77
C LEU A 174 -8.25 -21.77 -9.90
N GLY A 175 -9.24 -21.93 -9.00
CA GLY A 175 -9.33 -23.05 -8.08
C GLY A 175 -8.30 -23.00 -6.95
N ASP A 176 -7.93 -24.17 -6.42
CA ASP A 176 -7.02 -24.30 -5.27
C ASP A 176 -5.54 -24.19 -5.65
N VAL A 177 -5.13 -23.02 -6.12
CA VAL A 177 -3.72 -22.71 -6.40
C VAL A 177 -3.23 -21.59 -5.49
N PRO A 178 -1.93 -21.56 -5.11
CA PRO A 178 -1.39 -20.54 -4.22
C PRO A 178 -1.63 -19.10 -4.70
N LEU A 179 -1.59 -18.87 -6.01
CA LEU A 179 -1.80 -17.53 -6.60
C LEU A 179 -3.24 -17.01 -6.45
N ALA A 180 -4.18 -17.92 -6.17
CA ALA A 180 -5.59 -17.62 -6.04
C ALA A 180 -5.99 -17.25 -4.60
N ASP A 181 -5.07 -17.34 -3.63
CA ASP A 181 -5.32 -16.96 -2.24
C ASP A 181 -5.60 -15.45 -2.13
N ALA A 182 -6.74 -15.09 -1.54
CA ALA A 182 -7.20 -13.71 -1.49
C ALA A 182 -6.21 -12.75 -0.81
N ARG A 183 -5.35 -13.24 0.10
CA ARG A 183 -4.35 -12.43 0.79
C ARG A 183 -3.32 -11.81 -0.15
N LEU A 184 -2.96 -12.52 -1.22
CA LEU A 184 -2.04 -12.00 -2.24
C LEU A 184 -2.65 -10.80 -2.96
N TRP A 185 -3.96 -10.86 -3.22
CA TRP A 185 -4.69 -9.78 -3.90
C TRP A 185 -4.95 -8.61 -2.97
N PHE A 186 -5.24 -8.84 -1.68
CA PHE A 186 -5.26 -7.77 -0.67
C PHE A 186 -3.91 -7.07 -0.60
N ALA A 187 -2.81 -7.84 -0.51
CA ALA A 187 -1.46 -7.29 -0.45
C ALA A 187 -1.11 -6.48 -1.71
N LEU A 188 -1.44 -7.01 -2.89
CA LEU A 188 -1.20 -6.35 -4.18
C LEU A 188 -1.92 -4.99 -4.26
N VAL A 189 -3.23 -4.97 -3.99
CA VAL A 189 -4.03 -3.73 -4.04
C VAL A 189 -3.56 -2.75 -2.98
N SER A 190 -3.28 -3.22 -1.76
CA SER A 190 -2.86 -2.35 -0.65
C SER A 190 -1.51 -1.69 -0.92
N LEU A 191 -0.50 -2.47 -1.29
CA LEU A 191 0.84 -1.95 -1.56
C LEU A 191 0.88 -1.13 -2.85
N GLY A 192 0.09 -1.51 -3.86
CA GLY A 192 -0.08 -0.76 -5.10
C GLY A 192 -0.70 0.62 -4.85
N ALA A 193 -1.84 0.67 -4.17
CA ALA A 193 -2.53 1.93 -3.85
C ALA A 193 -1.69 2.82 -2.92
N MET A 194 -1.04 2.26 -1.91
CA MET A 194 -0.12 2.99 -1.04
C MET A 194 1.11 3.50 -1.79
N GLY A 195 1.66 2.69 -2.70
CA GLY A 195 2.76 3.09 -3.57
C GLY A 195 2.39 4.25 -4.47
N LEU A 196 1.22 4.19 -5.10
CA LEU A 196 0.68 5.27 -5.93
C LEU A 196 0.45 6.54 -5.10
N ALA A 197 -0.16 6.41 -3.92
CA ALA A 197 -0.35 7.53 -2.98
C ALA A 197 1.00 8.18 -2.62
N ALA A 198 2.02 7.36 -2.36
CA ALA A 198 3.37 7.82 -2.05
C ALA A 198 4.07 8.48 -3.25
N VAL A 199 3.78 8.09 -4.49
CA VAL A 199 4.25 8.77 -5.70
C VAL A 199 3.58 10.15 -5.82
N LEU A 200 2.25 10.19 -5.73
CA LEU A 200 1.45 11.41 -5.85
C LEU A 200 1.79 12.45 -4.76
N GLY A 201 2.05 12.00 -3.53
CA GLY A 201 2.37 12.87 -2.40
C GLY A 201 3.68 13.66 -2.56
N ARG A 202 4.62 13.20 -3.40
CA ARG A 202 5.96 13.80 -3.53
C ARG A 202 6.00 15.11 -4.32
N GLY A 203 5.03 15.36 -5.20
CA GLY A 203 5.09 16.48 -6.15
C GLY A 203 6.40 16.49 -6.98
N SER A 204 6.89 17.68 -7.34
CA SER A 204 8.10 17.86 -8.18
C SER A 204 9.44 17.63 -7.47
N ARG A 205 9.46 17.08 -6.25
CA ARG A 205 10.72 16.90 -5.51
C ARG A 205 11.51 15.71 -6.09
N PRO A 206 12.82 15.89 -6.40
CA PRO A 206 13.63 14.80 -6.93
C PRO A 206 13.72 13.66 -5.90
N PRO A 207 13.65 12.39 -6.35
CA PRO A 207 13.61 11.25 -5.46
C PRO A 207 14.97 11.08 -4.77
N ARG A 208 15.14 11.62 -3.57
CA ARG A 208 16.33 11.32 -2.76
C ARG A 208 16.34 9.84 -2.37
N HIS A 209 15.17 9.23 -2.11
CA HIS A 209 14.97 7.79 -1.85
C HIS A 209 13.70 7.29 -2.58
N GLY A 210 13.77 6.18 -3.33
CA GLY A 210 12.62 5.59 -4.04
C GLY A 210 11.46 5.16 -3.12
N THR A 211 10.23 4.99 -3.66
CA THR A 211 9.01 4.52 -2.94
C THR A 211 9.19 3.19 -2.24
N ALA A 212 10.03 2.32 -2.80
CA ALA A 212 10.25 0.99 -2.27
C ALA A 212 10.74 0.97 -0.82
N ARG A 213 11.56 1.94 -0.38
CA ARG A 213 12.10 1.92 0.99
C ARG A 213 11.02 2.24 2.04
N PRO A 214 10.27 3.35 1.96
CA PRO A 214 9.16 3.60 2.89
C PRO A 214 8.08 2.51 2.88
N LEU A 215 7.72 1.97 1.70
CA LEU A 215 6.75 0.88 1.60
C LEU A 215 7.24 -0.39 2.28
N LEU A 216 8.53 -0.71 2.15
CA LEU A 216 9.12 -1.86 2.83
C LEU A 216 9.09 -1.70 4.35
N TRP A 217 9.38 -0.50 4.87
CA TRP A 217 9.28 -0.20 6.30
C TRP A 217 7.83 -0.25 6.80
N LEU A 218 6.88 0.26 6.02
CA LEU A 218 5.46 0.18 6.33
C LEU A 218 5.00 -1.28 6.38
N ALA A 219 5.32 -2.07 5.36
CA ALA A 219 4.99 -3.49 5.28
C ALA A 219 5.61 -4.30 6.42
N ALA A 220 6.82 -3.94 6.86
CA ALA A 220 7.50 -4.56 8.00
C ALA A 220 6.97 -4.09 9.37
N THR A 221 6.05 -3.14 9.45
CA THR A 221 5.47 -2.73 10.74
C THR A 221 4.46 -3.76 11.20
N PRO A 222 4.46 -4.24 12.46
CA PRO A 222 3.55 -5.31 12.92
C PRO A 222 2.08 -5.10 12.59
N ALA A 223 1.59 -3.85 12.71
CA ALA A 223 0.21 -3.49 12.38
C ALA A 223 -0.18 -3.71 10.91
N VAL A 224 0.81 -3.78 10.00
CA VAL A 224 0.62 -4.05 8.56
C VAL A 224 1.07 -5.46 8.22
N ALA A 225 2.18 -5.92 8.80
CA ALA A 225 2.75 -7.24 8.52
C ALA A 225 1.82 -8.39 8.90
N LEU A 226 1.17 -8.30 10.07
CA LEU A 226 0.21 -9.30 10.54
C LEU A 226 -0.96 -9.46 9.55
N PRO A 227 -1.72 -8.40 9.22
CA PRO A 227 -2.81 -8.53 8.26
C PRO A 227 -2.33 -8.91 6.85
N LEU A 228 -1.13 -8.50 6.40
CA LEU A 228 -0.59 -8.91 5.09
C LEU A 228 -0.37 -10.43 4.99
N ALA A 229 -0.05 -11.11 6.09
CA ALA A 229 0.23 -12.55 6.08
C ALA A 229 -0.99 -13.41 6.42
N VAL A 230 -1.85 -12.93 7.32
CA VAL A 230 -2.86 -13.78 7.99
C VAL A 230 -4.28 -13.54 7.47
N GLY A 231 -4.55 -12.34 6.98
CA GLY A 231 -5.88 -11.90 6.56
C GLY A 231 -5.77 -10.77 5.55
N GLY A 232 -6.16 -9.56 5.92
CA GLY A 232 -5.77 -8.36 5.17
C GLY A 232 -6.91 -7.59 4.53
N VAL A 233 -8.16 -7.93 4.88
CA VAL A 233 -9.38 -7.27 4.37
C VAL A 233 -9.40 -5.76 4.63
N ASP A 234 -8.76 -5.28 5.70
CA ASP A 234 -8.72 -3.85 6.07
C ASP A 234 -7.65 -3.05 5.32
N LEU A 235 -6.58 -3.70 4.88
CA LEU A 235 -5.46 -3.03 4.20
C LEU A 235 -5.85 -2.35 2.89
N PRO A 236 -6.65 -2.97 1.98
CA PRO A 236 -7.04 -2.29 0.74
C PRO A 236 -7.95 -1.11 1.04
N VAL A 237 -8.80 -1.19 2.07
CA VAL A 237 -9.65 -0.06 2.50
C VAL A 237 -8.79 1.14 2.92
N ILE A 238 -7.83 0.92 3.81
CA ILE A 238 -6.92 1.96 4.30
C ILE A 238 -6.09 2.52 3.14
N ALA A 239 -5.55 1.67 2.28
CA ALA A 239 -4.70 2.09 1.18
C ALA A 239 -5.47 2.91 0.13
N LEU A 240 -6.72 2.53 -0.19
CA LEU A 240 -7.60 3.29 -1.08
C LEU A 240 -8.00 4.64 -0.47
N MET A 241 -8.22 4.69 0.84
CA MET A 241 -8.47 5.96 1.55
C MET A 241 -7.25 6.88 1.51
N CYS A 242 -6.04 6.36 1.74
CA CYS A 242 -4.81 7.13 1.59
C CYS A 242 -4.60 7.59 0.14
N LEU A 243 -4.91 6.74 -0.84
CA LEU A 243 -4.85 7.08 -2.26
C LEU A 243 -5.85 8.19 -2.61
N ALA A 244 -7.07 8.14 -2.10
CA ALA A 244 -8.07 9.19 -2.30
C ALA A 244 -7.57 10.55 -1.82
N LEU A 245 -6.95 10.62 -0.64
CA LEU A 245 -6.36 11.84 -0.10
C LEU A 245 -5.17 12.33 -0.93
N ALA A 246 -4.36 11.41 -1.46
CA ALA A 246 -3.25 11.77 -2.34
C ALA A 246 -3.74 12.33 -3.69
N LEU A 247 -4.77 11.71 -4.29
CA LEU A 247 -5.40 12.15 -5.54
C LEU A 247 -6.08 13.51 -5.40
N ALA A 248 -6.72 13.75 -4.24
CA ALA A 248 -7.29 15.02 -3.84
C ALA A 248 -6.26 16.15 -3.83
N GLY A 249 -5.07 15.88 -3.28
CA GLY A 249 -4.04 16.91 -3.10
C GLY A 249 -3.24 17.28 -4.34
N ARG A 250 -3.06 16.37 -5.32
CA ARG A 250 -2.00 16.52 -6.35
C ARG A 250 -2.26 16.01 -7.77
N GLY A 251 -3.52 15.90 -8.24
CA GLY A 251 -3.79 15.95 -9.69
C GLY A 251 -4.62 14.82 -10.31
N GLY A 252 -5.23 13.93 -9.53
CA GLY A 252 -6.25 13.01 -10.08
C GLY A 252 -7.61 13.67 -10.34
N GLY A 253 -7.79 14.88 -9.81
CA GLY A 253 -9.07 15.59 -9.82
C GLY A 253 -10.08 15.00 -8.82
N PRO A 254 -11.19 15.71 -8.57
CA PRO A 254 -12.18 15.29 -7.59
C PRO A 254 -12.81 13.92 -7.91
N ALA A 255 -12.95 13.60 -9.20
CA ALA A 255 -13.53 12.33 -9.64
C ALA A 255 -12.64 11.13 -9.28
N ALA A 256 -11.32 11.18 -9.53
CA ALA A 256 -10.43 10.07 -9.18
C ALA A 256 -10.35 9.85 -7.66
N SER A 257 -10.34 10.93 -6.89
CA SER A 257 -10.42 10.85 -5.42
C SER A 257 -11.73 10.18 -4.98
N GLY A 258 -12.86 10.60 -5.56
CA GLY A 258 -14.16 9.99 -5.31
C GLY A 258 -14.24 8.53 -5.73
N LEU A 259 -13.63 8.13 -6.85
CA LEU A 259 -13.55 6.72 -7.25
C LEU A 259 -12.78 5.86 -6.24
N ALA A 260 -11.64 6.33 -5.73
CA ALA A 260 -10.88 5.62 -4.70
C ALA A 260 -11.68 5.52 -3.38
N LEU A 261 -12.37 6.60 -3.00
CA LEU A 261 -13.27 6.63 -1.85
C LEU A 261 -14.45 5.66 -2.00
N GLY A 262 -15.11 5.65 -3.16
CA GLY A 262 -16.23 4.77 -3.45
C GLY A 262 -15.81 3.30 -3.57
N ALA A 263 -14.64 3.03 -4.14
CA ALA A 263 -14.03 1.70 -4.11
C ALA A 263 -13.87 1.22 -2.68
N ALA A 264 -13.24 1.99 -1.79
CA ALA A 264 -13.11 1.66 -0.37
C ALA A 264 -14.48 1.47 0.32
N ALA A 265 -15.44 2.36 0.03
CA ALA A 265 -16.81 2.29 0.55
C ALA A 265 -17.61 1.09 0.04
N SER A 266 -17.19 0.47 -1.07
CA SER A 266 -17.76 -0.77 -1.58
C SER A 266 -17.13 -2.03 -0.99
N LEU A 267 -16.00 -1.92 -0.28
CA LEU A 267 -15.31 -3.05 0.34
C LEU A 267 -15.84 -3.34 1.75
N LYS A 268 -15.85 -2.31 2.60
CA LYS A 268 -16.16 -2.48 4.03
C LYS A 268 -16.90 -1.27 4.56
N TRP A 269 -17.94 -1.50 5.36
CA TRP A 269 -18.77 -0.44 5.91
C TRP A 269 -17.96 0.56 6.77
N THR A 270 -16.84 0.14 7.35
CA THR A 270 -15.91 1.00 8.12
C THR A 270 -15.32 2.15 7.30
N ALA A 271 -15.38 2.09 5.97
CA ALA A 271 -15.03 3.18 5.07
C ALA A 271 -16.04 4.35 5.11
N TRP A 272 -17.31 4.08 5.42
CA TRP A 272 -18.37 5.10 5.36
C TRP A 272 -18.19 6.24 6.36
N PRO A 273 -17.79 5.99 7.63
CA PRO A 273 -17.42 7.08 8.54
C PRO A 273 -16.23 7.93 8.08
N LEU A 274 -15.31 7.36 7.28
CA LEU A 274 -14.14 8.07 6.77
C LEU A 274 -14.47 8.95 5.55
N LEU A 275 -15.53 8.64 4.80
CA LEU A 275 -15.98 9.43 3.65
C LEU A 275 -16.24 10.91 4.02
N PRO A 276 -17.09 11.26 5.02
CA PRO A 276 -17.29 12.65 5.42
C PRO A 276 -16.01 13.37 5.80
N VAL A 277 -15.07 12.69 6.47
CA VAL A 277 -13.79 13.27 6.87
C VAL A 277 -12.96 13.64 5.64
N GLY A 278 -12.83 12.71 4.68
CA GLY A 278 -12.15 12.96 3.41
C GLY A 278 -12.78 14.08 2.59
N LEU A 279 -14.12 14.13 2.55
CA LEU A 279 -14.88 15.17 1.85
C LEU A 279 -14.76 16.54 2.53
N ALA A 280 -14.72 16.59 3.86
CA ALA A 280 -14.48 17.82 4.61
C ALA A 280 -13.07 18.36 4.35
N LEU A 281 -12.05 17.49 4.39
CA LEU A 281 -10.68 17.85 4.02
C LEU A 281 -10.59 18.37 2.58
N LEU A 282 -11.28 17.71 1.64
CA LEU A 282 -11.41 18.17 0.26
C LEU A 282 -12.11 19.53 0.14
N ALA A 283 -13.16 19.77 0.92
CA ALA A 283 -13.90 21.03 0.89
C ALA A 283 -13.02 22.20 1.35
N VAL A 284 -12.18 21.97 2.37
CA VAL A 284 -11.25 22.97 2.91
C VAL A 284 -10.05 23.18 1.98
N THR A 285 -9.51 22.11 1.38
CA THR A 285 -8.26 22.18 0.61
C THR A 285 -8.46 22.47 -0.88
N ALA A 286 -9.55 22.02 -1.48
CA ALA A 286 -9.83 22.09 -2.91
C ALA A 286 -11.19 22.75 -3.23
N GLY A 287 -11.94 23.18 -2.21
CA GLY A 287 -13.21 23.90 -2.33
C GLY A 287 -14.44 23.00 -2.41
N ARG A 288 -15.61 23.58 -2.10
CA ARG A 288 -16.90 22.87 -1.98
C ARG A 288 -17.29 22.11 -3.26
N ARG A 289 -17.04 22.69 -4.44
CA ARG A 289 -17.39 22.04 -5.72
C ARG A 289 -16.59 20.75 -5.95
N ALA A 290 -15.31 20.74 -5.57
CA ALA A 290 -14.48 19.54 -5.63
C ALA A 290 -15.01 18.47 -4.67
N ALA A 291 -15.29 18.84 -3.42
CA ALA A 291 -15.86 17.92 -2.44
C ALA A 291 -17.19 17.30 -2.91
N VAL A 292 -18.11 18.11 -3.47
CA VAL A 292 -19.39 17.59 -3.99
C VAL A 292 -19.17 16.62 -5.15
N ARG A 293 -18.27 16.93 -6.10
CA ARG A 293 -17.97 16.02 -7.22
C ARG A 293 -17.32 14.71 -6.74
N ALA A 294 -16.39 14.78 -5.79
CA ALA A 294 -15.78 13.61 -5.18
C ALA A 294 -16.81 12.77 -4.40
N GLY A 295 -17.69 13.42 -3.64
CA GLY A 295 -18.76 12.75 -2.90
C GLY A 295 -19.76 12.06 -3.83
N ALA A 296 -20.21 12.75 -4.89
CA ALA A 296 -21.11 12.18 -5.88
C ALA A 296 -20.47 10.97 -6.57
N THR A 297 -19.21 11.07 -7.00
CA THR A 297 -18.49 9.94 -7.63
C THR A 297 -18.26 8.77 -6.68
N ALA A 298 -17.99 9.04 -5.39
CA ALA A 298 -17.85 8.00 -4.37
C ALA A 298 -19.16 7.25 -4.13
N VAL A 299 -20.26 7.98 -3.93
CA VAL A 299 -21.59 7.38 -3.72
C VAL A 299 -22.03 6.62 -4.96
N MET A 300 -21.90 7.21 -6.16
CA MET A 300 -22.29 6.55 -7.40
C MET A 300 -21.50 5.26 -7.65
N SER A 301 -20.19 5.25 -7.41
CA SER A 301 -19.38 4.04 -7.59
C SER A 301 -19.70 2.97 -6.54
N ALA A 302 -19.88 3.35 -5.26
CA ALA A 302 -20.29 2.40 -4.22
C ALA A 302 -21.68 1.79 -4.48
N VAL A 303 -22.65 2.63 -4.86
CA VAL A 303 -24.01 2.21 -5.21
C VAL A 303 -24.01 1.35 -6.46
N LEU A 304 -23.23 1.70 -7.49
CA LEU A 304 -23.11 0.88 -8.69
C LEU A 304 -22.59 -0.52 -8.35
N THR A 305 -21.57 -0.64 -7.49
CA THR A 305 -21.08 -1.96 -7.04
C THR A 305 -22.16 -2.75 -6.28
N LEU A 306 -22.95 -2.07 -5.44
CA LEU A 306 -24.08 -2.69 -4.74
C LEU A 306 -25.15 -3.18 -5.73
N LEU A 307 -25.54 -2.35 -6.69
CA LEU A 307 -26.56 -2.69 -7.69
C LEU A 307 -26.10 -3.81 -8.62
N LEU A 308 -24.83 -3.82 -9.04
CA LEU A 308 -24.28 -4.89 -9.88
C LEU A 308 -24.29 -6.24 -9.17
N ALA A 309 -24.08 -6.24 -7.85
CA ALA A 309 -24.13 -7.45 -7.02
C ALA A 309 -25.56 -7.91 -6.66
N ASP A 310 -26.58 -7.12 -6.98
CA ASP A 310 -28.00 -7.43 -6.71
C ASP A 310 -28.82 -7.58 -8.01
N ALA A 311 -28.28 -7.13 -9.14
CA ALA A 311 -28.95 -7.15 -10.44
C ALA A 311 -29.31 -8.56 -10.94
N GLU A 312 -28.68 -9.61 -10.43
CA GLU A 312 -29.03 -10.99 -10.77
C GLU A 312 -30.18 -11.51 -9.89
N LEU A 313 -30.24 -11.11 -8.62
CA LEU A 313 -31.39 -11.34 -7.73
C LEU A 313 -32.63 -10.60 -8.27
N ALA A 314 -32.48 -9.35 -8.71
CA ALA A 314 -33.54 -8.59 -9.36
C ALA A 314 -33.98 -9.22 -10.70
N ARG A 315 -33.03 -9.78 -11.47
CA ARG A 315 -33.35 -10.55 -12.70
C ARG A 315 -34.05 -11.87 -12.39
N ASP A 316 -33.70 -12.54 -11.29
CA ASP A 316 -34.29 -13.80 -10.85
C ASP A 316 -35.69 -13.61 -10.27
N MET A 317 -35.90 -12.59 -9.43
CA MET A 317 -37.24 -12.17 -9.01
C MET A 317 -38.09 -11.73 -10.20
N GLY A 318 -37.49 -11.04 -11.19
CA GLY A 318 -38.17 -10.69 -12.43
C GLY A 318 -38.55 -11.92 -13.26
N ARG A 319 -37.71 -12.97 -13.30
CA ARG A 319 -38.03 -14.25 -13.94
C ARG A 319 -39.16 -14.99 -13.23
N LYS A 320 -39.02 -15.17 -11.91
CA LYS A 320 -40.03 -15.83 -11.06
C LYS A 320 -41.36 -15.08 -11.09
N GLY A 321 -41.34 -13.75 -11.11
CA GLY A 321 -42.52 -12.92 -11.31
C GLY A 321 -43.16 -13.14 -12.69
N ARG A 322 -42.38 -13.21 -13.77
CA ARG A 322 -42.89 -13.53 -15.13
C ARG A 322 -43.38 -14.97 -15.28
N GLU A 323 -42.84 -15.91 -14.52
CA GLU A 323 -43.29 -17.31 -14.47
C GLU A 323 -44.56 -17.46 -13.64
N TRP A 324 -44.65 -16.77 -12.50
CA TRP A 324 -45.87 -16.69 -11.70
C TRP A 324 -47.01 -16.02 -12.48
N VAL A 325 -46.75 -14.90 -13.17
CA VAL A 325 -47.75 -14.27 -14.05
C VAL A 325 -48.18 -15.21 -15.17
N ARG A 326 -47.27 -15.96 -15.80
CA ARG A 326 -47.63 -16.95 -16.83
C ARG A 326 -48.38 -18.16 -16.27
N GLY A 327 -48.07 -18.57 -15.04
CA GLY A 327 -48.68 -19.73 -14.37
C GLY A 327 -50.06 -19.44 -13.79
N GLU A 328 -50.30 -18.24 -13.26
CA GLU A 328 -51.62 -17.82 -12.76
C GLU A 328 -52.53 -17.27 -13.86
N TRP A 329 -51.98 -16.55 -14.84
CA TRP A 329 -52.73 -15.97 -15.94
C TRP A 329 -52.41 -16.73 -17.22
N GLY A 330 -52.85 -17.98 -17.34
CA GLY A 330 -52.58 -18.85 -18.48
C GLY A 330 -53.00 -18.25 -19.83
N TRP A 331 -52.10 -17.48 -20.47
CA TRP A 331 -52.28 -16.92 -21.81
C TRP A 331 -52.09 -17.95 -22.93
N ASP A 332 -51.61 -19.16 -22.60
CA ASP A 332 -51.42 -20.25 -23.56
C ASP A 332 -52.71 -21.00 -23.91
N GLY A 333 -53.84 -20.70 -23.24
CA GLY A 333 -55.14 -21.35 -23.46
C GLY A 333 -56.11 -20.62 -24.40
N ALA A 334 -55.78 -19.42 -24.91
CA ALA A 334 -56.77 -18.53 -25.53
C ALA A 334 -56.71 -18.40 -27.07
N THR A 335 -56.09 -19.36 -27.78
CA THR A 335 -56.07 -19.35 -29.27
C THR A 335 -56.56 -20.66 -29.92
N GLY A 336 -57.39 -21.43 -29.22
CA GLY A 336 -57.96 -22.66 -29.78
C GLY A 336 -59.36 -22.96 -29.28
N ALA A 337 -60.35 -22.19 -29.72
CA ALA A 337 -61.76 -22.60 -29.82
C ALA A 337 -62.49 -21.65 -30.78
#